data_AF-A0A9X2T2Q3-F1
#
_entry.id   AF-A0A9X2T2Q3-F1
#
_cell.length_a   1.000
_cell.length_b   1.000
_cell.length_c   1.000
_cell.angle_alpha   90.00
_cell.angle_beta   90.00
_cell.angle_gamma   90.00
#
_symmetry.space_group_name_H-M   'P 1'
#
loop_
_entity.id
_entity.type
_entity.pdbx_description
1 polymer ?
#
loop_
_entity_poly.entity_id
_entity_poly.type
_entity_poly.pdbx_seq_one_letter_code
_entity_poly.pdbx_strand_id
1 'polypeptide(L)' 'MADLTRNNLFKPNLSKTESRAEAVSRTAMGMIQQEATKRDAKLMRLREARLAREAVDAPDAAASKAGAASSRRR' A
#
# COMPACT_ATOMS: atom_id res chain seq x y z
N MET A 1 0.55 18.81 -5.37
CA MET A 1 -0.89 19.14 -5.26
C MET A 1 -1.62 18.30 -6.28
N ALA A 2 -2.70 17.61 -5.90
CA ALA A 2 -3.51 16.87 -6.88
C ALA A 2 -4.22 17.88 -7.78
N ASP A 3 -4.05 17.75 -9.09
CA ASP A 3 -4.66 18.66 -10.06
C ASP A 3 -6.18 18.47 -10.05
N LEU A 4 -6.94 19.53 -9.78
CA LEU A 4 -8.39 19.46 -9.65
C LEU A 4 -9.01 19.53 -11.04
N THR A 5 -9.61 18.43 -11.47
CA THR A 5 -10.27 18.28 -12.77
C THR A 5 -11.78 18.20 -12.58
N ARG A 6 -12.55 18.52 -13.63
CA ARG A 6 -14.03 18.37 -13.59
C ARG A 6 -14.48 16.96 -13.16
N ASN A 7 -13.63 15.96 -13.37
CA ASN A 7 -13.91 14.56 -13.09
C ASN A 7 -13.53 14.13 -11.65
N ASN A 8 -12.83 14.98 -10.87
CA ASN A 8 -12.47 14.67 -9.48
C ASN A 8 -13.09 15.63 -8.45
N LEU A 9 -13.50 16.83 -8.87
CA LEU A 9 -14.08 17.83 -7.98
C LEU A 9 -15.60 17.64 -7.79
N PHE A 10 -16.27 17.12 -8.81
CA PHE A 10 -17.72 16.92 -8.80
C PHE A 10 -18.08 15.45 -8.96
N LYS A 11 -19.33 15.11 -8.61
CA LYS A 11 -19.90 13.79 -8.86
C LYS A 11 -19.80 13.47 -10.35
N PRO A 12 -19.37 12.26 -10.74
CA PRO A 12 -19.26 11.89 -12.15
C PRO A 12 -20.64 11.95 -12.81
N ASN A 13 -20.71 12.62 -13.96
CA ASN A 13 -21.93 12.67 -14.76
C ASN A 13 -22.26 11.27 -15.27
N LEU A 14 -23.55 10.91 -15.27
CA LEU A 14 -23.98 9.69 -15.94
C LEU A 14 -23.76 9.83 -17.44
N SER A 15 -23.26 8.76 -18.06
CA SER A 15 -23.31 8.66 -19.53
C SER A 15 -24.76 8.67 -20.00
N LYS A 16 -25.02 9.18 -21.21
CA LYS A 16 -26.37 9.27 -21.80
C LYS A 16 -27.10 7.91 -21.84
N THR A 17 -26.37 6.81 -21.82
CA THR A 17 -26.90 5.44 -21.91
C THR A 17 -26.80 4.65 -20.61
N GLU A 18 -26.19 5.22 -19.56
CA GLU A 18 -25.87 4.48 -18.35
C GLU A 18 -27.01 4.55 -17.33
N SER A 19 -27.37 3.40 -16.76
CA SER A 19 -28.36 3.36 -15.68
C SER A 19 -27.75 3.89 -14.36
N ARG A 20 -28.59 4.39 -13.44
CA ARG A 20 -28.11 4.84 -12.12
C ARG A 20 -27.37 3.73 -11.36
N ALA A 21 -27.80 2.47 -11.52
CA ALA A 21 -27.17 1.32 -10.88
C ALA A 21 -25.75 1.07 -11.43
N GLU A 22 -25.56 1.20 -12.75
CA GLU A 22 -24.25 1.09 -13.38
C GLU A 22 -23.30 2.21 -12.92
N ALA A 23 -23.80 3.46 -12.83
CA ALA A 23 -23.00 4.59 -12.37
C ALA A 23 -22.50 4.42 -10.93
N VAL A 24 -23.37 3.90 -10.05
CA VAL A 24 -23.00 3.57 -8.67
C VAL A 24 -21.98 2.44 -8.63
N SER A 25 -22.21 1.38 -9.40
CA SER A 25 -21.31 0.22 -9.47
C SER A 25 -19.91 0.61 -9.95
N ARG A 26 -19.82 1.41 -11.01
CA ARG A 26 -18.55 1.96 -11.51
C ARG A 26 -17.84 2.78 -10.46
N THR A 27 -18.57 3.65 -9.76
CA THR A 27 -17.99 4.52 -8.71
C THR A 27 -17.45 3.69 -7.56
N ALA A 28 -18.21 2.71 -7.08
CA ALA A 28 -17.79 1.80 -6.01
C ALA A 28 -16.54 1.01 -6.40
N MET A 29 -16.51 0.43 -7.60
CA MET A 29 -15.35 -0.30 -8.11
C MET A 29 -14.12 0.60 -8.26
N GLY A 30 -14.31 1.84 -8.72
CA GLY A 30 -13.25 2.84 -8.79
C GLY A 30 -12.65 3.15 -7.42
N MET A 31 -13.48 3.33 -6.39
CA MET A 31 -13.01 3.54 -5.01
C MET A 31 -12.21 2.34 -4.48
N ILE A 32 -12.68 1.12 -4.74
CA ILE A 32 -11.99 -0.11 -4.33
C ILE A 32 -10.62 -0.21 -4.98
N GLN A 33 -10.53 0.07 -6.28
CA GLN A 33 -9.28 0.04 -7.03
C GLN A 33 -8.29 1.11 -6.53
N GLN A 34 -8.76 2.34 -6.28
CA GLN A 34 -7.92 3.40 -5.72
C GLN A 34 -7.35 3.05 -4.34
N GLU A 35 -8.12 2.36 -3.51
CA GLU A 35 -7.64 1.93 -2.20
C GLU A 35 -6.66 0.75 -2.31
N ALA A 36 -6.90 -0.18 -3.25
CA ALA A 36 -5.96 -1.26 -3.55
C ALA A 36 -4.60 -0.71 -4.01
N THR A 37 -4.57 0.23 -4.94
CA THR A 37 -3.31 0.83 -5.43
C THR A 37 -2.55 1.56 -4.33
N LYS A 38 -3.23 2.26 -3.43
CA LYS A 38 -2.59 2.89 -2.25
C LYS A 38 -1.98 1.86 -1.31
N ARG A 39 -2.71 0.78 -1.04
CA ARG A 39 -2.20 -0.34 -0.22
C ARG A 39 -0.97 -0.97 -0.84
N ASP A 40 -1.02 -1.25 -2.14
CA ASP A 40 0.09 -1.87 -2.86
C ASP A 40 1.32 -0.94 -2.89
N ALA A 41 1.15 0.35 -3.17
CA ALA A 41 2.22 1.34 -3.12
C ALA A 41 2.87 1.41 -1.72
N LYS A 42 2.04 1.38 -0.66
CA LYS A 42 2.55 1.33 0.73
C LYS A 42 3.34 0.06 0.98
N LEU A 43 2.84 -1.10 0.54
CA LEU A 43 3.53 -2.38 0.73
C LEU A 43 4.86 -2.42 -0.02
N MET A 44 4.90 -1.91 -1.25
CA MET A 44 6.15 -1.79 -2.02
C MET A 44 7.18 -0.95 -1.27
N ARG A 45 6.79 0.24 -0.79
CA ARG A 45 7.67 1.10 0.01
C ARG A 45 8.17 0.41 1.29
N LEU A 46 7.32 -0.34 1.97
CA LEU A 46 7.71 -1.07 3.20
C LEU A 46 8.65 -2.24 2.89
N ARG A 47 8.45 -2.94 1.76
CA ARG A 47 9.34 -4.01 1.31
C ARG A 47 10.71 -3.47 0.95
N GLU A 48 10.78 -2.36 0.22
CA GLU A 48 12.03 -1.67 -0.09
C GLU A 48 12.77 -1.25 1.18
N ALA A 49 12.06 -0.63 2.13
CA ALA A 49 12.64 -0.25 3.43
C ALA A 49 13.14 -1.46 4.22
N ARG A 50 12.44 -2.60 4.15
CA ARG A 50 12.86 -3.85 4.80
C ARG A 50 14.14 -4.40 4.16
N LEU A 51 14.20 -4.48 2.83
CA LEU A 51 15.39 -4.93 2.12
C LEU A 51 16.61 -4.04 2.40
N ALA A 52 16.40 -2.72 2.46
CA ALA A 52 17.46 -1.78 2.82
C ALA A 52 17.99 -2.01 4.24
N ARG A 53 17.12 -2.32 5.22
CA ARG A 53 17.54 -2.69 6.57
C ARG A 53 18.27 -4.03 6.60
N GLU A 54 17.75 -5.03 5.91
CA GLU A 54 18.40 -6.35 5.82
C GLU A 54 19.79 -6.26 5.18
N ALA A 55 19.99 -5.37 4.19
CA ALA A 55 21.29 -5.10 3.59
C ALA A 55 22.29 -4.44 4.56
N VAL A 56 21.81 -3.64 5.53
CA VAL A 56 22.64 -2.96 6.54
C VAL A 56 22.91 -3.87 7.73
N ASP A 57 21.92 -4.65 8.18
CA ASP A 57 21.97 -5.46 9.41
C ASP A 57 22.51 -6.89 9.19
N ALA A 58 22.81 -7.28 7.94
CA ALA A 58 23.29 -8.61 7.57
C ALA A 58 24.53 -9.11 8.36
N PRO A 59 25.54 -8.29 8.74
CA PRO A 59 26.67 -8.80 9.51
C PRO A 59 26.39 -8.93 11.03
N ASP A 60 25.46 -8.17 11.61
CA ASP A 60 25.33 -8.07 13.08
C ASP A 60 24.20 -8.94 13.68
N ALA A 61 23.20 -9.33 12.88
CA ALA A 61 22.09 -10.16 13.36
C ALA A 61 22.48 -11.62 13.65
N ALA A 62 23.57 -12.12 13.04
CA ALA A 62 24.08 -13.47 13.28
C ALA A 62 24.82 -13.58 14.63
N ALA A 63 25.53 -12.52 15.05
CA ALA A 63 26.31 -12.51 16.28
C ALA A 63 25.44 -12.38 17.54
N SER A 64 24.36 -11.60 17.49
CA SER A 64 23.48 -11.33 18.65
C SER A 64 22.59 -12.51 19.05
N LYS A 65 22.23 -13.40 18.11
CA LYS A 65 21.43 -14.61 18.41
C LYS A 65 22.23 -15.71 19.09
N ALA A 66 23.55 -15.78 18.86
CA ALA A 66 24.42 -16.77 19.49
C ALA A 66 24.68 -16.46 20.99
N GLY A 67 24.83 -15.19 21.36
CA GLY A 67 25.07 -14.77 22.75
C GLY A 67 23.85 -14.93 23.67
N ALA A 68 22.64 -14.68 23.15
CA ALA A 68 21.40 -14.72 23.93
C ALA A 68 20.91 -16.15 24.29
N ALA A 69 21.38 -17.18 23.57
CA ALA A 69 21.09 -18.57 23.86
C ALA A 69 22.03 -19.18 24.93
N SER A 70 23.22 -18.61 25.09
CA SER A 70 24.23 -19.08 26.05
C SER A 70 23.99 -18.54 27.48
N SER A 71 23.54 -17.29 27.62
CA SER A 71 23.31 -16.69 28.95
C SER A 71 22.08 -17.23 29.69
N ARG A 72 21.23 -18.00 29.00
CA ARG A 72 20.00 -18.58 29.58
C ARG A 72 20.22 -19.96 30.21
N ARG A 73 21.46 -20.46 30.24
CA ARG A 73 21.85 -21.79 30.77
C ARG A 73 22.85 -21.74 31.94
N ARG A 74 23.07 -20.59 32.57
CA ARG A 74 23.93 -20.46 33.76
C ARG A 74 23.14 -19.98 34.96
#